data_AF-A0A382BFU2-F1
#
_entry.id   AF-A0A382BFU2-F1
#
_cell.length_a   1.000
_cell.length_b   1.000
_cell.length_c   1.000
_cell.angle_alpha   90.00
_cell.angle_beta   90.00
_cell.angle_gamma   90.00
#
_symmetry.space_group_name_H-M   'P 1'
#
loop_
_entity.id
_entity.type
_entity.pdbx_description
1 polymer ?
#
loop_
_entity_poly.entity_id
_entity_poly.type
_entity_poly.pdbx_seq_one_letter_code
_entity_poly.pdbx_strand_id
1 'polypeptide(L)'
;MASDELDPITLQVISGALDTIAEEMGHILYRMSFSSIIRESQDLGAGLFDTDFNTLCESESTPLHIGSLPGYLYGIQESLQGGVWNEGDVVLHNHPYFGASHSPDLAIVIPCFYQDQLVGFAANTAHHLDIGAATPGLIIDIPDVYAEGMLFAGTKLYEKGVRNDALWEFLGRNSRAAKQLQSDIEAQIASAKLGVRRFIELMERYGKDTILAATGQLMDYTERILRQKIDKIPDGEYRAEGYLDDDGKNRDIRLPIKVCVRVQGDSIEIDLTGSSDQVETGFNVPFEGSTKVACFCAIRSLLLDAETSEIQVPSNEGSFRPIKVIAPKGSIYNPEFPAAAEARFTQCNRVIDLIYKALAPVLPDQIIAG
;
A
#
# COMPACT_ATOMS: atom_id res chain seq x y z
N MET A 1 31.78 -3.08 7.33
CA MET A 1 31.99 -4.26 8.21
C MET A 1 31.44 -5.44 7.45
N ALA A 2 32.13 -6.57 7.41
CA ALA A 2 31.71 -7.71 6.61
C ALA A 2 30.27 -8.08 6.98
N SER A 3 29.35 -8.00 6.02
CA SER A 3 28.05 -8.63 6.14
C SER A 3 28.32 -10.12 6.07
N ASP A 4 28.36 -10.79 7.22
CA ASP A 4 28.36 -12.25 7.21
C ASP A 4 27.07 -12.69 6.51
N GLU A 5 27.23 -13.18 5.28
CA GLU A 5 26.16 -13.77 4.50
C GLU A 5 25.49 -14.83 5.38
N LEU A 6 24.18 -14.69 5.62
CA LEU A 6 23.50 -15.60 6.53
C LEU A 6 23.44 -16.96 5.85
N ASP A 7 23.56 -18.03 6.63
CA ASP A 7 23.43 -19.36 6.04
C ASP A 7 22.04 -19.51 5.39
N PRO A 8 21.95 -20.15 4.20
CA PRO A 8 20.69 -20.21 3.45
C PRO A 8 19.52 -20.86 4.20
N ILE A 9 19.81 -21.73 5.18
CA ILE A 9 18.78 -22.41 5.97
C ILE A 9 18.16 -21.40 6.93
N THR A 10 18.97 -20.65 7.68
CA THR A 10 18.49 -19.60 8.59
C THR A 10 17.73 -18.53 7.82
N LEU A 11 18.24 -18.10 6.65
CA LEU A 11 17.55 -17.11 5.81
C LEU A 11 16.15 -17.59 5.38
N GLN A 12 16.03 -18.83 4.91
CA GLN A 12 14.74 -19.44 4.54
C GLN A 12 13.78 -19.55 5.73
N VAL A 13 14.28 -19.94 6.91
CA VAL A 13 13.45 -20.03 8.13
C VAL A 13 12.94 -18.65 8.56
N ILE A 14 13.78 -17.61 8.49
CA ILE A 14 13.37 -16.24 8.80
C ILE A 14 12.35 -15.74 7.77
N SER A 15 12.57 -16.00 6.48
CA SER A 15 11.61 -15.64 5.42
C SER A 15 10.23 -16.25 5.71
N GLY A 16 10.16 -17.57 5.92
CA GLY A 16 8.88 -18.23 6.19
C GLY A 16 8.22 -17.75 7.50
N ALA A 17 9.01 -17.36 8.50
CA ALA A 17 8.47 -16.78 9.72
C ALA A 17 7.89 -15.38 9.48
N LEU A 18 8.56 -14.52 8.70
CA LEU A 18 8.03 -13.20 8.32
C LEU A 18 6.74 -13.32 7.51
N ASP A 19 6.71 -14.22 6.52
CA ASP A 19 5.52 -14.51 5.73
C ASP A 19 4.36 -14.97 6.62
N THR A 20 4.63 -15.91 7.55
CA THR A 20 3.63 -16.37 8.53
C THR A 20 3.11 -15.22 9.40
N ILE A 21 3.97 -14.29 9.83
CA ILE A 21 3.53 -13.14 10.62
C ILE A 21 2.57 -12.27 9.84
N ALA A 22 2.90 -11.97 8.58
CA ALA A 22 2.05 -11.15 7.72
C ALA A 22 0.69 -11.83 7.48
N GLU A 23 0.68 -13.14 7.20
CA GLU A 23 -0.55 -13.93 7.10
C GLU A 23 -1.35 -13.90 8.40
N GLU A 24 -0.75 -14.15 9.56
CA GLU A 24 -1.45 -14.11 10.86
C GLU A 24 -2.06 -12.72 11.12
N MET A 25 -1.35 -11.65 10.78
CA MET A 25 -1.85 -10.27 10.90
C MET A 25 -3.09 -10.04 10.02
N GLY A 26 -3.05 -10.46 8.75
CA GLY A 26 -4.20 -10.41 7.84
C GLY A 26 -5.36 -11.26 8.34
N HIS A 27 -5.07 -12.48 8.81
CA HIS A 27 -6.06 -13.41 9.36
C HIS A 27 -6.80 -12.86 10.58
N ILE A 28 -6.09 -12.24 11.52
CA ILE A 28 -6.74 -11.58 12.66
C ILE A 28 -7.67 -10.48 12.19
N LEU A 29 -7.22 -9.67 11.23
CA LEU A 29 -7.98 -8.51 10.77
C LEU A 29 -9.33 -8.95 10.17
N TYR A 30 -9.34 -9.78 9.12
CA TYR A 30 -10.62 -10.15 8.51
C TYR A 30 -11.51 -11.03 9.40
N ARG A 31 -10.93 -11.81 10.34
CA ARG A 31 -11.74 -12.65 11.27
C ARG A 31 -12.39 -11.84 12.39
N MET A 32 -11.77 -10.74 12.80
CA MET A 32 -12.29 -9.88 13.88
C MET A 32 -13.13 -8.72 13.36
N SER A 33 -12.97 -8.33 12.10
CA SER A 33 -13.76 -7.27 11.48
C SER A 33 -15.24 -7.62 11.35
N PHE A 34 -16.06 -6.58 11.48
CA PHE A 34 -17.52 -6.63 11.44
C PHE A 34 -18.08 -6.22 10.08
N SER A 35 -17.40 -5.35 9.34
CA SER A 35 -17.84 -4.97 7.99
C SER A 35 -17.64 -6.09 6.98
N SER A 36 -18.59 -6.24 6.05
CA SER A 36 -18.49 -7.22 4.97
C SER A 36 -17.35 -6.92 4.00
N ILE A 37 -16.94 -5.65 3.89
CA ILE A 37 -15.83 -5.23 3.02
C ILE A 37 -14.54 -5.90 3.48
N ILE A 38 -14.22 -5.82 4.78
CA ILE A 38 -13.01 -6.45 5.31
C ILE A 38 -13.21 -7.97 5.43
N ARG A 39 -14.36 -8.41 5.95
CA ARG A 39 -14.58 -9.84 6.28
C ARG A 39 -14.76 -10.73 5.06
N GLU A 40 -15.52 -10.29 4.06
CA GLU A 40 -15.87 -11.09 2.88
C GLU A 40 -15.03 -10.70 1.66
N SER A 41 -14.82 -9.40 1.42
CA SER A 41 -14.05 -8.92 0.26
C SER A 41 -12.54 -8.85 0.52
N GLN A 42 -12.11 -8.92 1.78
CA GLN A 42 -10.69 -8.87 2.19
C GLN A 42 -9.95 -7.64 1.66
N ASP A 43 -10.64 -6.50 1.62
CA ASP A 43 -10.06 -5.22 1.23
C ASP A 43 -9.24 -4.62 2.39
N LEU A 44 -8.05 -5.21 2.57
CA LEU A 44 -7.09 -4.93 3.62
C LEU A 44 -5.67 -5.16 3.12
N GLY A 45 -4.68 -4.73 3.90
CA GLY A 45 -3.28 -5.14 3.79
C GLY A 45 -2.61 -5.02 5.14
N ALA A 46 -1.69 -5.93 5.49
CA ALA A 46 -1.02 -5.93 6.78
C ALA A 46 0.43 -6.40 6.66
N GLY A 47 1.36 -5.76 7.36
CA GLY A 47 2.78 -6.07 7.22
C GLY A 47 3.68 -5.49 8.29
N LEU A 48 4.97 -5.80 8.15
CA LEU A 48 6.06 -5.27 8.96
C LEU A 48 6.96 -4.39 8.10
N PHE A 49 7.47 -3.33 8.71
CA PHE A 49 8.29 -2.31 8.05
C PHE A 49 9.50 -1.99 8.91
N ASP A 50 10.65 -1.70 8.30
CA ASP A 50 11.82 -1.22 9.04
C ASP A 50 11.74 0.29 9.35
N THR A 51 12.79 0.84 9.94
CA THR A 51 12.87 2.25 10.31
C THR A 51 13.01 3.20 9.12
N ASP A 52 13.39 2.67 7.95
CA ASP A 52 13.43 3.41 6.68
C ASP A 52 12.14 3.19 5.87
N PHE A 53 11.13 2.56 6.49
CA PHE A 53 9.81 2.22 5.93
C PHE A 53 9.84 1.22 4.77
N ASN A 54 10.94 0.48 4.61
CA ASN A 54 10.95 -0.62 3.65
C ASN A 54 10.02 -1.73 4.13
N THR A 55 9.24 -2.27 3.21
CA THR A 55 8.37 -3.43 3.45
C THR A 55 9.21 -4.66 3.72
N LEU A 56 9.13 -5.23 4.93
CA LEU A 56 9.82 -6.45 5.32
C LEU A 56 9.05 -7.70 4.87
N CYS A 57 7.74 -7.67 5.10
CA CYS A 57 6.77 -8.67 4.69
C CYS A 57 5.37 -8.07 4.70
N GLU A 58 4.49 -8.55 3.84
CA GLU A 58 3.10 -8.09 3.75
C GLU A 58 2.17 -9.25 3.38
N SER A 59 0.93 -9.20 3.88
CA SER A 59 -0.09 -10.22 3.71
C SER A 59 -0.59 -10.25 2.27
N GLU A 60 -0.76 -11.44 1.69
CA GLU A 60 -1.45 -11.60 0.42
C GLU A 60 -2.92 -11.19 0.59
N SER A 61 -3.30 -10.10 -0.08
CA SER A 61 -4.59 -9.42 0.08
C SER A 61 -4.90 -8.62 -1.18
N THR A 62 -5.89 -7.71 -1.17
CA THR A 62 -6.27 -6.96 -2.37
C THR A 62 -5.05 -6.31 -3.03
N PRO A 63 -4.82 -6.49 -4.34
CA PRO A 63 -3.61 -6.03 -5.01
C PRO A 63 -3.32 -4.52 -4.90
N LEU A 64 -4.35 -3.70 -4.66
CA LEU A 64 -4.22 -2.25 -4.52
C LEU A 64 -3.78 -1.80 -3.12
N HIS A 65 -3.66 -2.72 -2.15
CA HIS A 65 -3.08 -2.42 -0.83
C HIS A 65 -1.60 -2.80 -0.73
N ILE A 66 -1.15 -3.76 -1.56
CA ILE A 66 0.22 -4.28 -1.51
C ILE A 66 1.22 -3.19 -1.92
N GLY A 67 2.13 -2.83 -1.01
CA GLY A 67 3.11 -1.77 -1.24
C GLY A 67 2.58 -0.35 -1.05
N SER A 68 1.35 -0.18 -0.54
CA SER A 68 0.79 1.14 -0.25
C SER A 68 1.30 1.71 1.08
N LEU A 69 1.42 0.87 2.11
CA LEU A 69 1.76 1.24 3.49
C LEU A 69 3.08 2.02 3.67
N PRO A 70 4.16 1.81 2.89
CA PRO A 70 5.33 2.69 2.92
C PRO A 70 4.96 4.16 2.66
N GLY A 71 4.05 4.43 1.71
CA GLY A 71 3.55 5.78 1.44
C GLY A 71 2.87 6.42 2.65
N TYR A 72 2.09 5.65 3.41
CA TYR A 72 1.45 6.08 4.65
C TYR A 72 2.51 6.40 5.70
N LEU A 73 3.53 5.55 5.86
CA LEU A 73 4.60 5.76 6.84
C LEU A 73 5.40 7.03 6.55
N TYR A 74 5.74 7.30 5.28
CA TYR A 74 6.37 8.56 4.87
C TYR A 74 5.50 9.78 5.21
N GLY A 75 4.21 9.74 4.89
CA GLY A 75 3.33 10.86 5.22
C GLY A 75 3.05 11.00 6.71
N ILE A 76 3.03 9.90 7.48
CA ILE A 76 2.99 9.95 8.94
C ILE A 76 4.28 10.60 9.45
N GLN A 77 5.46 10.27 8.94
CA GLN A 77 6.72 10.91 9.37
C GLN A 77 6.65 12.45 9.26
N GLU A 78 5.99 12.96 8.22
CA GLU A 78 5.82 14.40 8.00
C GLU A 78 4.73 15.04 8.90
N SER A 79 3.71 14.28 9.29
CA SER A 79 2.49 14.79 9.95
C SER A 79 2.26 14.29 11.38
N LEU A 80 3.14 13.42 11.90
CA LEU A 80 2.95 12.72 13.17
C LEU A 80 2.64 13.69 14.31
N GLN A 81 1.55 13.42 15.02
CA GLN A 81 1.20 14.14 16.23
C GLN A 81 2.36 14.11 17.24
N GLY A 82 2.90 15.28 17.56
CA GLY A 82 4.04 15.44 18.47
C GLY A 82 5.40 15.09 17.87
N GLY A 83 5.47 14.68 16.60
CA GLY A 83 6.71 14.48 15.83
C GLY A 83 7.62 13.35 16.32
N VAL A 84 7.18 12.53 17.29
CA VAL A 84 8.00 11.48 17.90
C VAL A 84 7.17 10.23 18.13
N TRP A 85 7.74 9.08 17.74
CA TRP A 85 7.23 7.75 18.07
C TRP A 85 7.64 7.34 19.48
N ASN A 86 6.70 6.80 20.25
CA ASN A 86 6.95 6.22 21.57
C ASN A 86 6.38 4.80 21.62
N GLU A 87 6.97 3.97 22.46
CA GLU A 87 6.41 2.65 22.75
C GLU A 87 4.97 2.78 23.28
N GLY A 88 4.06 1.95 22.74
CA GLY A 88 2.64 1.99 23.07
C GLY A 88 1.83 3.06 22.33
N ASP A 89 2.44 3.82 21.42
CA ASP A 89 1.68 4.66 20.49
C ASP A 89 0.87 3.79 19.51
N VAL A 90 -0.32 4.26 19.13
CA VAL A 90 -1.13 3.69 18.05
C VAL A 90 -1.59 4.84 17.19
N VAL A 91 -1.17 4.84 15.92
CA VAL A 91 -1.41 5.95 15.00
C VAL A 91 -2.45 5.56 13.95
N LEU A 92 -3.38 6.49 13.71
CA LEU A 92 -4.42 6.44 12.69
C LEU A 92 -4.06 7.40 11.55
N HIS A 93 -4.18 6.93 10.30
CA HIS A 93 -3.86 7.70 9.12
C HIS A 93 -4.69 7.28 7.91
N ASN A 94 -5.20 8.22 7.11
CA ASN A 94 -5.89 7.94 5.84
C ASN A 94 -5.83 9.11 4.85
N HIS A 95 -5.01 10.13 5.11
CA HIS A 95 -5.04 11.35 4.31
C HIS A 95 -4.34 11.15 2.95
N PRO A 96 -5.04 11.28 1.81
CA PRO A 96 -4.46 10.95 0.48
C PRO A 96 -3.22 11.77 0.11
N TYR A 97 -3.23 13.07 0.47
CA TYR A 97 -2.09 13.97 0.25
C TYR A 97 -0.92 13.77 1.22
N PHE A 98 -1.05 12.87 2.18
CA PHE A 98 0.04 12.36 3.02
C PHE A 98 0.25 10.86 2.74
N GLY A 99 0.08 10.43 1.50
CA GLY A 99 0.53 9.13 1.03
C GLY A 99 -0.45 7.98 1.18
N ALA A 100 -1.62 8.19 1.79
CA ALA A 100 -2.67 7.17 1.81
C ALA A 100 -3.22 6.86 0.41
N SER A 101 -3.75 5.65 0.23
CA SER A 101 -4.33 5.19 -1.05
C SER A 101 -5.57 5.99 -1.46
N HIS A 102 -6.48 6.23 -0.52
CA HIS A 102 -7.62 7.14 -0.58
C HIS A 102 -8.22 7.25 0.83
N SER A 103 -9.19 8.15 1.00
CA SER A 103 -9.75 8.47 2.31
C SER A 103 -10.48 7.31 3.03
N PRO A 104 -11.23 6.40 2.38
CA PRO A 104 -11.89 5.31 3.10
C PRO A 104 -10.93 4.25 3.68
N ASP A 105 -9.68 4.20 3.22
CA ASP A 105 -8.68 3.25 3.68
C ASP A 105 -7.95 3.81 4.91
N LEU A 106 -8.36 3.36 6.09
CA LEU A 106 -7.73 3.76 7.35
C LEU A 106 -6.58 2.82 7.66
N ALA A 107 -5.41 3.39 7.90
CA ALA A 107 -4.25 2.67 8.39
C ALA A 107 -4.11 2.79 9.91
N ILE A 108 -3.75 1.68 10.53
CA ILE A 108 -3.25 1.62 11.91
C ILE A 108 -1.77 1.26 11.88
N VAL A 109 -0.95 2.10 12.51
CA VAL A 109 0.50 1.91 12.62
C VAL A 109 0.91 1.89 14.08
N ILE A 110 1.68 0.87 14.48
CA ILE A 110 2.23 0.73 15.82
C ILE A 110 3.75 0.58 15.72
N PRO A 111 4.55 1.41 16.42
CA PRO A 111 6.00 1.29 16.42
C PRO A 111 6.45 0.06 17.20
N CYS A 112 7.44 -0.66 16.67
CA CYS A 112 8.09 -1.80 17.30
C CYS A 112 9.32 -1.32 18.08
N PHE A 113 9.33 -1.52 19.40
CA PHE A 113 10.48 -1.23 20.24
C PHE A 113 11.14 -2.52 20.75
N TYR A 114 12.47 -2.61 20.62
CA TYR A 114 13.29 -3.69 21.16
C TYR A 114 14.42 -3.09 22.00
N GLN A 115 14.47 -3.41 23.30
CA GLN A 115 15.47 -2.86 24.23
C GLN A 115 15.54 -1.32 24.19
N ASP A 116 14.37 -0.66 24.31
CA ASP A 116 14.21 0.80 24.25
C ASP A 116 14.60 1.46 22.92
N GLN A 117 14.86 0.68 21.87
CA GLN A 117 15.16 1.17 20.52
C GLN A 117 14.00 0.93 19.58
N LEU A 118 13.62 1.94 18.80
CA LEU A 118 12.72 1.77 17.67
C LEU A 118 13.42 0.91 16.61
N VAL A 119 12.79 -0.21 16.23
CA VAL A 119 13.37 -1.18 15.28
C VAL A 119 12.51 -1.38 14.03
N GLY A 120 11.34 -0.75 13.95
CA GLY A 120 10.44 -0.85 12.82
C GLY A 120 9.00 -0.55 13.21
N PHE A 121 8.07 -0.98 12.37
CA PHE A 121 6.64 -0.76 12.53
C PHE A 121 5.85 -2.01 12.15
N ALA A 122 4.74 -2.24 12.84
CA ALA A 122 3.68 -3.11 12.38
C ALA A 122 2.52 -2.23 11.93
N ALA A 123 2.07 -2.43 10.69
CA ALA A 123 1.01 -1.63 10.12
C ALA A 123 0.00 -2.48 9.37
N ASN A 124 -1.22 -1.97 9.30
CA ASN A 124 -2.23 -2.46 8.38
C ASN A 124 -3.08 -1.30 7.86
N THR A 125 -3.74 -1.53 6.75
CA THR A 125 -4.78 -0.67 6.17
C THR A 125 -6.00 -1.52 5.87
N ALA A 126 -7.19 -0.92 5.97
CA ALA A 126 -8.44 -1.57 5.63
C ALA A 126 -9.47 -0.56 5.15
N HIS A 127 -10.32 -0.98 4.21
CA HIS A 127 -11.37 -0.13 3.68
C HIS A 127 -12.57 -0.09 4.65
N HIS A 128 -12.89 1.10 5.15
CA HIS A 128 -14.01 1.30 6.07
C HIS A 128 -15.29 1.66 5.34
N LEU A 129 -16.41 1.07 5.80
CA LEU A 129 -17.73 1.24 5.19
C LEU A 129 -18.20 2.70 5.17
N ASP A 130 -17.91 3.47 6.23
CA ASP A 130 -18.32 4.85 6.34
C ASP A 130 -17.40 5.63 7.29
N ILE A 131 -16.83 6.71 6.77
CA ILE A 131 -15.96 7.64 7.50
C ILE A 131 -16.56 9.05 7.58
N GLY A 132 -17.88 9.18 7.42
CA GLY A 132 -18.55 10.48 7.53
C GLY A 132 -18.42 11.38 6.30
N ALA A 133 -18.19 10.82 5.11
CA ALA A 133 -18.16 11.56 3.84
C ALA A 133 -19.51 12.24 3.52
N ALA A 134 -19.53 13.11 2.50
CA ALA A 134 -20.70 13.93 2.14
C ALA A 134 -21.99 13.10 1.92
N THR A 135 -21.86 11.89 1.38
CA THR A 135 -22.94 10.91 1.21
C THR A 135 -22.52 9.53 1.71
N PRO A 136 -23.46 8.60 1.95
CA PRO A 136 -23.11 7.22 2.31
C PRO A 136 -22.47 6.47 1.13
N GLY A 137 -21.41 5.72 1.40
CA GLY A 137 -20.70 4.89 0.41
C GLY A 137 -19.76 5.69 -0.49
N LEU A 138 -19.22 5.03 -1.53
CA LEU A 138 -18.28 5.63 -2.48
C LEU A 138 -18.91 6.80 -3.25
N ILE A 139 -18.21 7.94 -3.30
CA ILE A 139 -18.71 9.15 -3.96
C ILE A 139 -17.76 9.58 -5.08
N ILE A 140 -18.34 9.88 -6.24
CA ILE A 140 -17.59 10.42 -7.38
C ILE A 140 -17.81 11.93 -7.47
N ASP A 141 -19.06 12.40 -7.55
CA ASP A 141 -19.37 13.83 -7.71
C ASP A 141 -19.24 14.59 -6.38
N ILE A 142 -17.99 14.81 -5.95
CA ILE A 142 -17.59 15.57 -4.77
C ILE A 142 -16.53 16.62 -5.13
N PRO A 143 -16.60 17.82 -4.54
CA PRO A 143 -15.82 18.97 -5.00
C PRO A 143 -14.34 18.92 -4.59
N ASP A 144 -14.05 18.37 -3.41
CA ASP A 144 -12.72 18.40 -2.81
C ASP A 144 -12.56 17.30 -1.76
N VAL A 145 -11.31 17.09 -1.34
CA VAL A 145 -10.94 16.05 -0.37
C VAL A 145 -11.61 16.25 1.00
N TYR A 146 -12.06 17.47 1.35
CA TYR A 146 -12.75 17.72 2.61
C TYR A 146 -14.17 17.14 2.64
N ALA A 147 -14.76 16.92 1.46
CA ALA A 147 -16.05 16.26 1.32
C ALA A 147 -15.97 14.73 1.50
N GLU A 148 -14.76 14.16 1.61
CA GLU A 148 -14.53 12.71 1.71
C GLU A 148 -14.63 12.18 3.14
N GLY A 149 -14.92 13.04 4.11
CA GLY A 149 -15.16 12.64 5.50
C GLY A 149 -13.97 12.88 6.41
N MET A 150 -13.81 12.01 7.41
CA MET A 150 -12.76 12.16 8.42
C MET A 150 -11.39 11.87 7.83
N LEU A 151 -10.51 12.88 7.84
CA LEU A 151 -9.11 12.76 7.41
C LEU A 151 -8.17 12.84 8.61
N PHE A 152 -7.28 11.87 8.70
CA PHE A 152 -6.26 11.72 9.74
C PHE A 152 -4.88 11.69 9.10
N ALA A 153 -3.98 12.53 9.60
CA ALA A 153 -2.60 12.62 9.17
C ALA A 153 -1.71 12.42 10.40
N GLY A 154 -1.38 11.16 10.70
CA GLY A 154 -0.47 10.82 11.81
C GLY A 154 -1.08 11.05 13.21
N THR A 155 -2.39 10.86 13.36
CA THR A 155 -3.11 11.13 14.61
C THR A 155 -2.98 9.97 15.60
N LYS A 156 -2.64 10.24 16.87
CA LYS A 156 -2.50 9.18 17.89
C LYS A 156 -3.85 8.80 18.51
N LEU A 157 -4.30 7.57 18.25
CA LEU A 157 -5.40 6.92 18.97
C LEU A 157 -5.00 6.49 20.38
N TYR A 158 -3.72 6.11 20.54
CA TYR A 158 -3.10 5.86 21.83
C TYR A 158 -1.78 6.61 21.86
N GLU A 159 -1.49 7.26 22.98
CA GLU A 159 -0.21 7.92 23.24
C GLU A 159 0.43 7.26 24.46
N LYS A 160 1.58 6.61 24.28
CA LYS A 160 2.31 5.87 25.33
C LYS A 160 1.41 4.89 26.09
N GLY A 161 0.57 4.16 25.35
CA GLY A 161 -0.38 3.19 25.89
C GLY A 161 -1.66 3.78 26.49
N VAL A 162 -1.81 5.12 26.54
CA VAL A 162 -3.02 5.79 27.03
C VAL A 162 -3.98 6.04 25.87
N ARG A 163 -5.20 5.49 25.97
CA ARG A 163 -6.26 5.65 24.96
C ARG A 163 -6.76 7.11 24.90
N ASN A 164 -6.94 7.63 23.69
CA ASN A 164 -7.56 8.93 23.46
C ASN A 164 -9.09 8.79 23.33
N ASP A 165 -9.79 8.77 24.45
CA ASP A 165 -11.25 8.55 24.46
C ASP A 165 -12.04 9.61 23.68
N ALA A 166 -11.56 10.86 23.65
CA ALA A 166 -12.21 11.93 22.88
C ALA A 166 -12.19 11.64 21.37
N LEU A 167 -11.08 11.09 20.85
CA LEU A 167 -10.97 10.69 19.45
C LEU A 167 -11.86 9.48 19.13
N TRP A 168 -11.96 8.52 20.04
CA TRP A 168 -12.89 7.40 19.90
C TRP A 168 -14.36 7.85 19.87
N GLU A 169 -14.75 8.79 20.74
CA GLU A 169 -16.07 9.42 20.70
C GLU A 169 -16.30 10.18 19.39
N PHE A 170 -15.30 10.91 18.91
CA PHE A 170 -15.37 11.64 17.63
C PHE A 170 -15.64 10.69 16.46
N LEU A 171 -14.88 9.61 16.35
CA LEU A 171 -15.08 8.56 15.33
C LEU A 171 -16.50 8.00 15.37
N GLY A 172 -17.00 7.69 16.57
CA GLY A 172 -18.33 7.12 16.75
C GLY A 172 -19.48 8.11 16.45
N ARG A 173 -19.27 9.41 16.62
CA ARG A 173 -20.30 10.44 16.36
C ARG A 173 -20.34 10.92 14.90
N ASN A 174 -19.27 10.67 14.13
CA ASN A 174 -19.14 11.15 12.76
C ASN A 174 -19.15 10.04 11.71
N SER A 175 -19.67 8.85 12.06
CA SER A 175 -19.87 7.76 11.11
C SER A 175 -21.31 7.25 11.16
N ARG A 176 -21.87 6.96 9.98
CA ARG A 176 -23.18 6.31 9.81
C ARG A 176 -23.14 4.85 10.25
N ALA A 177 -21.95 4.25 10.28
CA ALA A 177 -21.69 2.88 10.69
C ALA A 177 -20.78 2.81 11.93
N ALA A 178 -21.02 3.70 12.91
CA ALA A 178 -20.18 3.91 14.08
C ALA A 178 -19.70 2.63 14.79
N LYS A 179 -20.61 1.67 15.00
CA LYS A 179 -20.27 0.40 15.66
C LYS A 179 -19.30 -0.42 14.81
N GLN A 180 -19.53 -0.51 13.50
CA GLN A 180 -18.66 -1.23 12.57
C GLN A 180 -17.30 -0.53 12.50
N LEU A 181 -17.27 0.79 12.28
CA LEU A 181 -16.04 1.59 12.23
C LEU A 181 -15.17 1.36 13.48
N GLN A 182 -15.73 1.53 14.67
CA GLN A 182 -14.97 1.33 15.91
C GLN A 182 -14.50 -0.12 16.10
N SER A 183 -15.34 -1.10 15.73
CA SER A 183 -14.97 -2.53 15.87
C SER A 183 -13.88 -2.92 14.88
N ASP A 184 -13.93 -2.39 13.66
CA ASP A 184 -12.93 -2.62 12.62
C ASP A 184 -11.60 -1.95 13.01
N ILE A 185 -11.61 -0.75 13.59
CA ILE A 185 -10.39 -0.11 14.14
C ILE A 185 -9.80 -0.95 15.29
N GLU A 186 -10.62 -1.48 16.22
CA GLU A 186 -10.12 -2.37 17.28
C GLU A 186 -9.50 -3.67 16.68
N ALA A 187 -10.07 -4.22 15.60
CA ALA A 187 -9.50 -5.36 14.88
C ALA A 187 -8.15 -5.02 14.22
N GLN A 188 -8.03 -3.84 13.61
CA GLN A 188 -6.77 -3.32 13.08
C GLN A 188 -5.71 -3.14 14.17
N ILE A 189 -6.07 -2.62 15.33
CA ILE A 189 -5.15 -2.49 16.48
C ILE A 189 -4.69 -3.87 16.96
N ALA A 190 -5.60 -4.85 17.04
CA ALA A 190 -5.27 -6.22 17.43
C ALA A 190 -4.28 -6.88 16.44
N SER A 191 -4.53 -6.71 15.14
CA SER A 191 -3.65 -7.18 14.07
C SER A 191 -2.24 -6.56 14.16
N ALA A 192 -2.15 -5.23 14.25
CA ALA A 192 -0.85 -4.55 14.37
C ALA A 192 -0.11 -4.94 15.67
N LYS A 193 -0.81 -5.08 16.80
CA LYS A 193 -0.20 -5.56 18.07
C LYS A 193 0.33 -6.99 17.98
N LEU A 194 -0.31 -7.86 17.21
CA LEU A 194 0.23 -9.19 16.93
C LEU A 194 1.54 -9.05 16.16
N GLY A 195 1.57 -8.24 15.09
CA GLY A 195 2.78 -7.98 14.31
C GLY A 195 3.95 -7.52 15.17
N VAL A 196 3.72 -6.53 16.04
CA VAL A 196 4.74 -6.07 17.01
C VAL A 196 5.24 -7.24 17.85
N ARG A 197 4.35 -8.00 18.49
CA ARG A 197 4.73 -9.12 19.36
C ARG A 197 5.58 -10.14 18.62
N ARG A 198 5.14 -10.58 17.43
CA ARG A 198 5.84 -11.59 16.65
C ARG A 198 7.20 -11.12 16.15
N PHE A 199 7.30 -9.85 15.75
CA PHE A 199 8.57 -9.30 15.31
C PHE A 199 9.58 -9.24 16.46
N ILE A 200 9.14 -8.86 17.66
CA ILE A 200 9.97 -8.90 18.87
C ILE A 200 10.35 -10.34 19.24
N GLU A 201 9.42 -11.30 19.22
CA GLU A 201 9.71 -12.72 19.45
C GLU A 201 10.79 -13.26 18.49
N LEU A 202 10.76 -12.84 17.21
CA LEU A 202 11.80 -13.18 16.25
C LEU A 202 13.17 -12.58 16.61
N MET A 203 13.21 -11.31 17.02
CA MET A 203 14.45 -10.66 17.46
C MET A 203 15.01 -11.27 18.74
N GLU A 204 14.16 -11.68 19.69
CA GLU A 204 14.58 -12.39 20.89
C GLU A 204 15.20 -13.75 20.57
N ARG A 205 14.65 -14.45 19.57
CA ARG A 205 15.09 -15.80 19.20
C ARG A 205 16.38 -15.82 18.39
N TYR A 206 16.51 -14.94 17.39
CA TYR A 206 17.62 -14.96 16.43
C TYR A 206 18.60 -13.79 16.59
N GLY A 207 18.25 -12.79 17.40
CA GLY A 207 19.00 -11.55 17.56
C GLY A 207 18.56 -10.47 16.57
N LYS A 208 18.47 -9.22 17.04
CA LYS A 208 18.10 -8.05 16.22
C LYS A 208 18.93 -7.94 14.95
N ASP A 209 20.26 -7.97 15.08
CA ASP A 209 21.17 -7.76 13.95
C ASP A 209 21.03 -8.85 12.89
N THR A 210 20.79 -10.10 13.32
CA THR A 210 20.50 -11.23 12.43
C THR A 210 19.21 -11.01 11.65
N ILE A 211 18.13 -10.58 12.32
CA ILE A 211 16.84 -10.33 11.66
C ILE A 211 16.95 -9.19 10.65
N LEU A 212 17.61 -8.08 11.01
CA LEU A 212 17.80 -6.95 10.09
C LEU A 212 18.72 -7.30 8.90
N ALA A 213 19.76 -8.11 9.13
CA ALA A 213 20.60 -8.61 8.05
C ALA A 213 19.82 -9.56 7.12
N ALA A 214 18.96 -10.41 7.68
CA ALA A 214 18.11 -11.33 6.91
C ALA A 214 17.11 -10.57 6.03
N THR A 215 16.42 -9.57 6.58
CA THR A 215 15.48 -8.77 5.78
C THR A 215 16.19 -8.02 4.66
N GLY A 216 17.37 -7.46 4.91
CA GLY A 216 18.23 -6.87 3.88
C GLY A 216 18.54 -7.85 2.75
N GLN A 217 19.03 -9.05 3.09
CA GLN A 217 19.35 -10.09 2.09
C GLN A 217 18.12 -10.60 1.34
N LEU A 218 16.95 -10.67 1.99
CA LEU A 218 15.69 -11.05 1.35
C LEU A 218 15.20 -9.99 0.36
N MET A 219 15.36 -8.70 0.69
CA MET A 219 15.05 -7.61 -0.24
C MET A 219 15.98 -7.64 -1.47
N ASP A 220 17.29 -7.82 -1.25
CA ASP A 220 18.27 -7.93 -2.33
C ASP A 220 18.03 -9.17 -3.21
N TYR A 221 17.61 -10.28 -2.60
CA TYR A 221 17.19 -11.49 -3.32
C TYR A 221 15.99 -11.21 -4.22
N THR A 222 14.92 -10.62 -3.67
CA THR A 222 13.70 -10.29 -4.41
C THR A 222 14.00 -9.33 -5.57
N GLU A 223 14.79 -8.28 -5.31
CA GLU A 223 15.22 -7.33 -6.33
C GLU A 223 15.97 -8.03 -7.48
N ARG A 224 16.92 -8.91 -7.14
CA ARG A 224 17.70 -9.65 -8.14
C ARG A 224 16.82 -10.54 -9.01
N ILE A 225 15.84 -11.25 -8.43
CA ILE A 225 14.92 -12.09 -9.21
C ILE A 225 14.09 -11.24 -10.17
N LEU A 226 13.54 -10.12 -9.71
CA LEU A 226 12.76 -9.23 -10.57
C LEU A 226 13.62 -8.63 -11.69
N ARG A 227 14.82 -8.13 -11.37
CA ARG A 227 15.78 -7.62 -12.36
C ARG A 227 16.11 -8.67 -13.44
N GLN A 228 16.32 -9.94 -13.07
CA GLN A 228 16.53 -11.04 -14.02
C GLN A 228 15.32 -11.33 -14.91
N LYS A 229 14.11 -11.05 -14.45
CA LYS A 229 12.89 -11.17 -15.28
C LYS A 229 12.78 -9.98 -16.23
N ILE A 230 13.08 -8.78 -15.76
CA ILE A 230 13.07 -7.54 -16.57
C ILE A 230 14.11 -7.62 -17.70
N ASP A 231 15.32 -8.11 -17.42
CA ASP A 231 16.42 -8.25 -18.41
C ASP A 231 16.05 -9.14 -19.63
N LYS A 232 15.00 -9.97 -19.50
CA LYS A 232 14.48 -10.80 -20.61
C LYS A 232 13.53 -10.03 -21.53
N ILE A 233 13.01 -8.88 -21.09
CA ILE A 233 12.17 -8.02 -21.89
C ILE A 233 13.10 -7.19 -22.79
N PRO A 234 12.88 -7.13 -24.11
CA PRO A 234 13.71 -6.31 -24.97
C PRO A 234 13.69 -4.84 -24.54
N ASP A 235 14.86 -4.20 -24.53
CA ASP A 235 14.95 -2.75 -24.32
C ASP A 235 14.09 -1.99 -25.34
N GLY A 236 13.36 -0.99 -24.86
CA GLY A 236 12.47 -0.23 -25.72
C GLY A 236 11.48 0.65 -24.98
N GLU A 237 10.72 1.42 -25.76
CA GLU A 237 9.55 2.16 -25.28
C GLU A 237 8.28 1.53 -25.82
N TYR A 238 7.41 1.11 -24.91
CA TYR A 238 6.16 0.45 -25.21
C TYR A 238 5.00 1.33 -24.80
N ARG A 239 4.09 1.62 -25.73
CA ARG A 239 3.05 2.63 -25.55
C ARG A 239 1.67 2.03 -25.72
N ALA A 240 0.76 2.42 -24.83
CA ALA A 240 -0.66 2.13 -24.96
C ALA A 240 -1.50 3.35 -24.57
N GLU A 241 -2.64 3.48 -25.23
CA GLU A 241 -3.66 4.47 -24.90
C GLU A 241 -5.00 3.78 -24.71
N GLY A 242 -5.78 4.31 -23.78
CA GLY A 242 -7.15 3.95 -23.48
C GLY A 242 -7.91 5.15 -22.93
N TYR A 243 -9.14 4.90 -22.47
CA TYR A 243 -10.02 5.93 -21.95
C TYR A 243 -10.78 5.44 -20.73
N LEU A 244 -11.13 6.36 -19.85
CA LEU A 244 -12.26 6.22 -18.94
C LEU A 244 -13.48 6.89 -19.60
N ASP A 245 -14.68 6.39 -19.32
CA ASP A 245 -15.90 6.83 -20.02
C ASP A 245 -16.31 8.28 -19.66
N ASP A 246 -16.32 8.62 -18.37
CA ASP A 246 -16.52 9.97 -17.82
C ASP A 246 -15.99 10.07 -16.37
N ASP A 247 -16.11 11.25 -15.73
CA ASP A 247 -15.74 11.50 -14.33
C ASP A 247 -16.94 11.53 -13.37
N GLY A 248 -18.10 10.99 -13.78
CA GLY A 248 -19.35 10.98 -13.02
C GLY A 248 -20.17 12.28 -13.07
N LYS A 249 -19.55 13.43 -13.35
CA LYS A 249 -20.18 14.76 -13.40
C LYS A 249 -20.32 15.25 -14.84
N ASN A 250 -19.23 15.21 -15.58
CA ASN A 250 -19.08 15.59 -16.99
C ASN A 250 -19.34 14.39 -17.89
N ARG A 251 -20.62 13.97 -17.95
CA ARG A 251 -21.07 12.82 -18.74
C ARG A 251 -20.67 12.93 -20.21
N ASP A 252 -20.37 11.78 -20.81
CA ASP A 252 -19.96 11.62 -22.22
C ASP A 252 -18.62 12.29 -22.60
N ILE A 253 -17.88 12.85 -21.64
CA ILE A 253 -16.53 13.37 -21.85
C ILE A 253 -15.51 12.33 -21.40
N ARG A 254 -14.93 11.62 -22.36
CA ARG A 254 -13.90 10.61 -22.09
C ARG A 254 -12.61 11.21 -21.56
N LEU A 255 -11.99 10.49 -20.64
CA LEU A 255 -10.70 10.86 -20.04
C LEU A 255 -9.59 10.00 -20.67
N PRO A 256 -8.69 10.55 -21.51
CA PRO A 256 -7.57 9.79 -22.07
C PRO A 256 -6.58 9.34 -20.99
N ILE A 257 -6.23 8.06 -21.03
CA ILE A 257 -5.16 7.46 -20.21
C ILE A 257 -4.03 7.01 -21.13
N LYS A 258 -2.82 7.51 -20.90
CA LYS A 258 -1.63 7.19 -21.69
C LYS A 258 -0.57 6.57 -20.81
N VAL A 259 -0.04 5.45 -21.27
CA VAL A 259 1.02 4.71 -20.60
C VAL A 259 2.19 4.56 -21.56
N CYS A 260 3.39 4.87 -21.08
CA CYS A 260 4.65 4.50 -21.72
C CYS A 260 5.48 3.67 -20.74
N VAL A 261 5.72 2.40 -21.06
CA VAL A 261 6.63 1.54 -20.31
C VAL A 261 7.99 1.57 -21.01
N ARG A 262 9.02 2.08 -20.34
CA ARG A 262 10.40 2.06 -20.83
C ARG A 262 11.17 0.97 -20.13
N VAL A 263 11.75 0.05 -20.90
CA VAL A 263 12.63 -1.01 -20.42
C VAL A 263 14.06 -0.64 -20.82
N GLN A 264 14.96 -0.63 -19.84
CA GLN A 264 16.38 -0.36 -20.04
C GLN A 264 17.21 -1.29 -19.15
N GLY A 265 17.85 -2.29 -19.76
CA GLY A 265 18.53 -3.37 -19.07
C GLY A 265 17.57 -4.10 -18.13
N ASP A 266 17.84 -4.02 -16.84
CA ASP A 266 17.09 -4.72 -15.80
C ASP A 266 16.10 -3.82 -15.03
N SER A 267 15.78 -2.65 -15.56
CA SER A 267 14.93 -1.65 -14.91
C SER A 267 13.75 -1.22 -15.78
N ILE A 268 12.62 -0.88 -15.13
CA ILE A 268 11.39 -0.41 -15.77
C ILE A 268 11.05 1.01 -15.31
N GLU A 269 10.70 1.89 -16.24
CA GLU A 269 10.04 3.16 -15.96
C GLU A 269 8.64 3.19 -16.57
N ILE A 270 7.62 3.46 -15.76
CA ILE A 270 6.23 3.62 -16.17
C ILE A 270 5.90 5.12 -16.13
N ASP A 271 5.63 5.69 -17.29
CA ASP A 271 5.37 7.12 -17.48
C ASP A 271 3.93 7.34 -17.94
N LEU A 272 3.17 8.06 -17.11
CA LEU A 272 1.76 8.38 -17.31
C LEU A 272 1.54 9.77 -17.92
N THR A 273 2.61 10.44 -18.36
CA THR A 273 2.55 11.77 -18.97
C THR A 273 1.63 11.78 -20.20
N GLY A 274 0.75 12.78 -20.26
CA GLY A 274 -0.23 12.95 -21.32
C GLY A 274 -1.56 12.22 -21.09
N SER A 275 -1.72 11.53 -19.95
CA SER A 275 -3.03 11.22 -19.39
C SER A 275 -3.78 12.49 -19.01
N SER A 276 -5.10 12.40 -18.80
CA SER A 276 -5.94 13.54 -18.41
C SER A 276 -5.36 14.37 -17.28
N ASP A 277 -5.61 15.67 -17.35
CA ASP A 277 -5.54 16.56 -16.20
C ASP A 277 -6.46 16.05 -15.08
N GLN A 278 -6.18 16.45 -13.85
CA GLN A 278 -7.07 16.18 -12.73
C GLN A 278 -8.49 16.71 -13.01
N VAL A 279 -9.49 16.05 -12.43
CA VAL A 279 -10.91 16.39 -12.62
C VAL A 279 -11.51 16.99 -11.35
N GLU A 280 -12.61 17.73 -11.49
CA GLU A 280 -13.35 18.39 -10.40
C GLU A 280 -14.29 17.44 -9.64
N THR A 281 -13.88 16.17 -9.49
CA THR A 281 -14.62 15.09 -8.86
C THR A 281 -13.66 14.22 -8.05
N GLY A 282 -14.17 13.26 -7.27
CA GLY A 282 -13.39 12.25 -6.55
C GLY A 282 -12.65 11.25 -7.43
N PHE A 283 -12.65 11.45 -8.75
CA PHE A 283 -12.12 10.52 -9.74
C PHE A 283 -10.62 10.73 -10.03
N ASN A 284 -9.88 11.31 -9.07
CA ASN A 284 -8.42 11.40 -9.13
C ASN A 284 -7.76 10.28 -8.30
N VAL A 285 -6.47 10.03 -8.55
CA VAL A 285 -5.72 8.94 -7.90
C VAL A 285 -4.53 9.51 -7.12
N PRO A 286 -4.42 9.25 -5.80
CA PRO A 286 -3.27 9.67 -5.01
C PRO A 286 -1.99 9.00 -5.50
N PHE A 287 -0.93 9.78 -5.67
CA PHE A 287 0.27 9.31 -6.35
C PHE A 287 1.00 8.19 -5.58
N GLU A 288 1.31 8.44 -4.31
CA GLU A 288 2.10 7.51 -3.49
C GLU A 288 1.33 6.24 -3.16
N GLY A 289 0.13 6.37 -2.57
CA GLY A 289 -0.64 5.23 -2.07
C GLY A 289 -1.45 4.47 -3.12
N SER A 290 -1.51 4.91 -4.38
CA SER A 290 -2.35 4.23 -5.39
C SER A 290 -1.79 4.24 -6.81
N THR A 291 -1.30 5.37 -7.34
CA THR A 291 -0.72 5.38 -8.69
C THR A 291 0.52 4.48 -8.77
N LYS A 292 1.46 4.66 -7.83
CA LYS A 292 2.65 3.80 -7.73
C LYS A 292 2.27 2.34 -7.49
N VAL A 293 1.34 2.11 -6.56
CA VAL A 293 0.88 0.77 -6.19
C VAL A 293 0.24 0.04 -7.38
N ALA A 294 -0.60 0.69 -8.17
CA ALA A 294 -1.18 0.10 -9.37
C ALA A 294 -0.10 -0.28 -10.40
N CYS A 295 0.91 0.57 -10.57
CA CYS A 295 2.04 0.29 -11.46
C CYS A 295 2.89 -0.89 -10.96
N PHE A 296 3.17 -0.95 -9.66
CA PHE A 296 3.89 -2.05 -9.02
C PHE A 296 3.11 -3.36 -9.11
N CYS A 297 1.80 -3.31 -8.84
CA CYS A 297 0.88 -4.42 -9.01
C CYS A 297 1.02 -5.00 -10.41
N ALA A 298 0.90 -4.17 -11.46
CA ALA A 298 1.00 -4.64 -12.85
C ALA A 298 2.30 -5.40 -13.15
N ILE A 299 3.45 -4.86 -12.73
CA ILE A 299 4.74 -5.52 -12.99
C ILE A 299 4.89 -6.80 -12.17
N ARG A 300 4.46 -6.78 -10.90
CA ARG A 300 4.54 -7.94 -10.02
C ARG A 300 3.66 -9.08 -10.50
N SER A 301 2.39 -8.83 -10.84
CA SER A 301 1.49 -9.85 -11.37
C SER A 301 1.91 -10.37 -12.74
N LEU A 302 2.63 -9.57 -13.54
CA LEU A 302 3.13 -10.02 -14.83
C LEU A 302 4.41 -10.87 -14.72
N LEU A 303 5.35 -10.50 -13.85
CA LEU A 303 6.71 -11.08 -13.85
C LEU A 303 6.98 -12.04 -12.68
N LEU A 304 6.21 -11.91 -11.59
CA LEU A 304 6.39 -12.61 -10.33
C LEU A 304 5.12 -13.36 -9.88
N ASP A 305 4.25 -13.72 -10.82
CA ASP A 305 3.06 -14.53 -10.54
C ASP A 305 3.44 -15.85 -9.87
N ALA A 306 2.92 -16.06 -8.66
CA ALA A 306 3.25 -17.20 -7.82
C ALA A 306 2.73 -18.54 -8.38
N GLU A 307 1.66 -18.53 -9.18
CA GLU A 307 1.09 -19.75 -9.76
C GLU A 307 1.87 -20.22 -11.01
N THR A 308 2.47 -19.28 -11.73
CA THR A 308 3.22 -19.57 -12.95
C THR A 308 4.74 -19.54 -12.76
N SER A 309 5.23 -18.98 -11.65
CA SER A 309 6.66 -18.95 -11.33
C SER A 309 7.10 -20.20 -10.55
N GLU A 310 8.15 -20.86 -11.02
CA GLU A 310 8.82 -21.94 -10.26
C GLU A 310 9.55 -21.43 -9.01
N ILE A 311 9.76 -20.12 -8.91
CA ILE A 311 10.48 -19.46 -7.82
C ILE A 311 9.46 -18.68 -6.99
N GLN A 312 9.32 -19.05 -5.72
CA GLN A 312 8.59 -18.26 -4.74
C GLN A 312 9.40 -17.01 -4.39
N VAL A 313 8.80 -15.84 -4.56
CA VAL A 313 9.45 -14.54 -4.33
C VAL A 313 8.75 -13.86 -3.15
N PRO A 314 9.48 -13.56 -2.06
CA PRO A 314 8.92 -12.89 -0.90
C PRO A 314 8.30 -11.52 -1.26
N SER A 315 7.18 -11.20 -0.60
CA SER A 315 6.49 -9.91 -0.72
C SER A 315 7.19 -8.85 0.13
N ASN A 316 8.21 -8.22 -0.42
CA ASN A 316 9.01 -7.20 0.27
C ASN A 316 9.42 -6.05 -0.67
N GLU A 317 10.09 -5.04 -0.10
CA GLU A 317 10.48 -3.80 -0.78
C GLU A 317 11.37 -4.02 -2.02
N GLY A 318 12.10 -5.13 -2.08
CA GLY A 318 12.96 -5.48 -3.21
C GLY A 318 12.21 -5.52 -4.54
N SER A 319 10.91 -5.84 -4.50
CA SER A 319 10.06 -5.92 -5.69
C SER A 319 9.69 -4.57 -6.29
N PHE A 320 9.95 -3.46 -5.59
CA PHE A 320 9.66 -2.10 -6.06
C PHE A 320 10.90 -1.36 -6.56
N ARG A 321 12.09 -1.71 -6.06
CA ARG A 321 13.37 -1.03 -6.36
C ARG A 321 13.72 -0.88 -7.85
N PRO A 322 13.46 -1.85 -8.75
CA PRO A 322 13.78 -1.70 -10.17
C PRO A 322 12.68 -0.97 -10.97
N ILE A 323 11.61 -0.50 -10.33
CA ILE A 323 10.46 0.12 -10.99
C ILE A 323 10.38 1.60 -10.61
N LYS A 324 10.40 2.48 -11.61
CA LYS A 324 10.16 3.90 -11.45
C LYS A 324 8.80 4.28 -12.04
N VAL A 325 8.06 5.15 -11.36
CA VAL A 325 6.74 5.62 -11.82
C VAL A 325 6.76 7.14 -11.94
N ILE A 326 6.22 7.67 -13.03
CA ILE A 326 6.13 9.10 -13.32
C ILE A 326 4.68 9.45 -13.63
N ALA A 327 4.15 10.46 -12.92
CA ALA A 327 2.89 11.11 -13.25
C ALA A 327 3.04 12.62 -13.00
N PRO A 328 2.77 13.49 -14.01
CA PRO A 328 2.84 14.93 -13.83
C PRO A 328 1.92 15.42 -12.71
N LYS A 329 2.41 16.33 -11.85
CA LYS A 329 1.57 17.00 -10.85
C LYS A 329 0.45 17.77 -11.56
N GLY A 330 -0.77 17.66 -11.06
CA GLY A 330 -1.96 18.21 -11.72
C GLY A 330 -2.66 17.26 -12.69
N SER A 331 -2.13 16.04 -12.89
CA SER A 331 -2.81 14.99 -13.66
C SER A 331 -3.76 14.16 -12.80
N ILE A 332 -4.64 13.40 -13.46
CA ILE A 332 -5.55 12.45 -12.81
C ILE A 332 -4.83 11.43 -11.90
N TYR A 333 -3.55 11.14 -12.15
CA TYR A 333 -2.73 10.21 -11.37
C TYR A 333 -1.79 10.86 -10.35
N ASN A 334 -1.76 12.19 -10.28
CA ASN A 334 -1.01 12.94 -9.28
C ASN A 334 -1.69 14.30 -9.06
N PRO A 335 -2.88 14.32 -8.42
CA PRO A 335 -3.68 15.52 -8.29
C PRO A 335 -3.03 16.56 -7.37
N GLU A 336 -3.32 17.83 -7.60
CA GLU A 336 -3.02 18.93 -6.71
C GLU A 336 -4.10 19.09 -5.63
N PHE A 337 -3.64 19.35 -4.42
CA PHE A 337 -4.51 19.66 -3.29
C PHE A 337 -5.34 20.92 -3.59
N PRO A 338 -6.66 20.96 -3.29
CA PRO A 338 -7.43 20.00 -2.48
C PRO A 338 -8.34 19.06 -3.30
N ALA A 339 -7.97 18.65 -4.52
CA ALA A 339 -8.83 17.79 -5.33
C ALA A 339 -9.23 16.49 -4.62
N ALA A 340 -10.46 16.04 -4.83
CA ALA A 340 -10.95 14.78 -4.30
C ALA A 340 -10.29 13.58 -5.02
N ALA A 341 -10.03 12.49 -4.30
CA ALA A 341 -9.34 11.29 -4.73
C ALA A 341 -9.93 9.98 -4.16
N GLU A 342 -11.18 10.01 -3.70
CA GLU A 342 -11.90 8.85 -3.14
C GLU A 342 -12.09 7.70 -4.13
N ALA A 343 -12.52 7.99 -5.37
CA ALA A 343 -12.99 7.01 -6.35
C ALA A 343 -11.92 6.59 -7.37
N ARG A 344 -10.80 6.07 -6.85
CA ARG A 344 -9.59 5.72 -7.63
C ARG A 344 -9.60 4.37 -8.36
N PHE A 345 -10.55 3.48 -8.04
CA PHE A 345 -10.47 2.06 -8.43
C PHE A 345 -10.38 1.86 -9.95
N THR A 346 -11.23 2.53 -10.73
CA THR A 346 -11.31 2.30 -12.18
C THR A 346 -10.06 2.77 -12.94
N GLN A 347 -9.41 3.82 -12.45
CA GLN A 347 -8.23 4.46 -13.00
C GLN A 347 -7.00 3.59 -12.71
N CYS A 348 -6.94 2.99 -11.53
CA CYS A 348 -5.92 2.01 -11.16
C CYS A 348 -6.02 0.75 -12.03
N ASN A 349 -7.21 0.19 -12.20
CA ASN A 349 -7.38 -0.98 -13.08
C ASN A 349 -7.05 -0.61 -14.54
N ARG A 350 -7.52 0.57 -15.01
CA ARG A 350 -7.23 1.02 -16.38
C ARG A 350 -5.74 1.18 -16.65
N VAL A 351 -4.95 1.67 -15.67
CA VAL A 351 -3.50 1.81 -15.87
C VAL A 351 -2.82 0.44 -15.93
N ILE A 352 -3.26 -0.52 -15.11
CA ILE A 352 -2.77 -1.92 -15.14
C ILE A 352 -3.03 -2.53 -16.53
N ASP A 353 -4.27 -2.45 -17.03
CA ASP A 353 -4.63 -2.95 -18.37
C ASP A 353 -3.76 -2.35 -19.47
N LEU A 354 -3.45 -1.06 -19.39
CA LEU A 354 -2.66 -0.37 -20.40
C LEU A 354 -1.16 -0.68 -20.29
N ILE A 355 -0.64 -0.96 -19.09
CA ILE A 355 0.72 -1.50 -18.92
C ILE A 355 0.83 -2.86 -19.61
N TYR A 356 -0.13 -3.76 -19.39
CA TYR A 356 -0.19 -5.05 -20.08
C TYR A 356 -0.30 -4.88 -21.59
N LYS A 357 -1.22 -4.05 -22.06
CA LYS A 357 -1.40 -3.78 -23.49
C LYS A 357 -0.13 -3.21 -24.12
N ALA A 358 0.62 -2.37 -23.41
CA ALA A 358 1.90 -1.84 -23.90
C ALA A 358 2.93 -2.96 -24.08
N LEU A 359 3.05 -3.86 -23.12
CA LEU A 359 4.03 -4.96 -23.13
C LEU A 359 3.60 -6.18 -23.97
N ALA A 360 2.33 -6.29 -24.35
CA ALA A 360 1.78 -7.41 -25.14
C ALA A 360 2.59 -7.79 -26.39
N PRO A 361 3.15 -6.85 -27.17
CA PRO A 361 3.96 -7.20 -28.35
C PRO A 361 5.27 -7.94 -28.03
N VAL A 362 5.79 -7.81 -26.81
CA VAL A 362 7.08 -8.40 -26.40
C VAL A 362 6.96 -9.48 -25.33
N LEU A 363 5.78 -9.62 -24.72
CA LEU A 363 5.45 -10.70 -23.78
C LEU A 363 4.10 -11.39 -24.15
N PRO A 364 3.91 -11.84 -25.41
CA PRO A 364 2.61 -12.29 -25.90
C PRO A 364 2.06 -13.55 -25.21
N ASP A 365 2.94 -14.39 -24.67
CA ASP A 365 2.57 -15.65 -24.02
C ASP A 365 2.37 -15.52 -22.49
N GLN A 366 2.70 -14.35 -21.92
CA GLN A 366 2.58 -14.07 -20.47
C GLN A 366 1.44 -13.11 -20.15
N ILE A 367 0.94 -12.38 -21.14
CA ILE A 367 -0.03 -11.31 -20.94
C ILE A 367 -1.45 -11.82 -21.21
N ILE A 368 -2.33 -11.61 -20.24
CA ILE A 368 -3.78 -11.77 -20.40
C ILE A 368 -4.38 -10.59 -21.17
N ALA A 369 -5.49 -10.81 -21.88
CA ALA A 369 -6.07 -9.81 -22.79
C ALA A 369 -6.72 -8.58 -22.11
N GLY A 370 -6.73 -8.54 -20.78
CA GLY A 370 -7.47 -7.60 -19.93
C GLY A 370 -8.19 -8.31 -18.81
#